data_AF-A0A356X6Z0-F1
#
_entry.id   AF-A0A356X6Z0-F1
#
_cell.length_a   1.000
_cell.length_b   1.000
_cell.length_c   1.000
_cell.angle_alpha   90.00
_cell.angle_beta   90.00
_cell.angle_gamma   90.00
#
_symmetry.space_group_name_H-M   'P 1'
#
loop_
_entity.id
_entity.type
_entity.pdbx_description
1 polymer ?
#
loop_
_entity_poly.entity_id
_entity_poly.type
_entity_poly.pdbx_seq_one_letter_code
_entity_poly.pdbx_strand_id
1 'polypeptide(L)'
;EIVNYEPAAVELVDHIIMDATKGNIEQSKNRFFLEGEPRYILITQFEGNNTDALQQKAEKLAEVLKKKELGYAYPIIPEADKMKRVWDLRKAGLGLLMGLGEDGRSPSFCEATAVRVQDLPEYVKEFEQILDKHDTHCVFYAHASVGELHLRPQIDIFSEAGLNKMKVMADEIADLVTKYNGSLSGEHGDGR
;
A
#
# COMPACT_ATOMS: atom_id res chain seq x y z
N GLU A 1 12.10 9.33 -4.53
CA GLU A 1 12.90 9.80 -3.36
C GLU A 1 13.42 8.64 -2.51
N ILE A 2 12.56 7.89 -1.80
CA ILE A 2 12.98 6.82 -0.88
C ILE A 2 13.87 5.76 -1.56
N VAL A 3 13.49 5.29 -2.76
CA VAL A 3 14.24 4.25 -3.49
C VAL A 3 15.67 4.66 -3.85
N ASN A 4 15.98 5.96 -3.92
CA ASN A 4 17.34 6.45 -4.17
C ASN A 4 18.29 6.17 -2.99
N TYR A 5 17.72 5.80 -1.83
CA TYR A 5 18.47 5.36 -0.66
C TYR A 5 18.66 3.85 -0.64
N GLU A 6 18.32 3.09 -1.67
CA GLU A 6 18.53 1.62 -1.69
C GLU A 6 18.00 0.92 -0.41
N PRO A 7 16.71 1.08 -0.09
CA PRO A 7 16.08 0.31 0.99
C PRO A 7 15.96 -1.16 0.58
N ALA A 8 15.92 -2.05 1.58
CA ALA A 8 15.59 -3.45 1.37
C ALA A 8 14.10 -3.64 1.02
N ALA A 9 13.23 -2.78 1.57
CA ALA A 9 11.80 -2.77 1.26
C ALA A 9 11.19 -1.38 1.47
N VAL A 10 10.16 -1.05 0.68
CA VAL A 10 9.25 0.08 0.92
C VAL A 10 7.82 -0.40 0.70
N GLU A 11 7.02 -0.38 1.76
CA GLU A 11 5.65 -0.91 1.77
C GLU A 11 4.63 0.18 2.05
N LEU A 12 3.59 0.29 1.22
CA LEU A 12 2.47 1.20 1.43
C LEU A 12 1.34 0.50 2.17
N VAL A 13 0.75 1.17 3.15
CA VAL A 13 -0.49 0.73 3.82
C VAL A 13 -1.45 1.91 3.96
N ASP A 14 -2.69 1.70 3.52
CA ASP A 14 -3.80 2.66 3.60
C ASP A 14 -4.53 2.65 4.95
N HIS A 15 -5.19 3.75 5.29
CA HIS A 15 -5.97 3.94 6.50
C HIS A 15 -7.08 2.91 6.68
N ILE A 16 -7.68 2.37 5.63
CA ILE A 16 -8.71 1.33 5.78
C ILE A 16 -8.13 0.10 6.49
N ILE A 17 -6.92 -0.31 6.12
CA ILE A 17 -6.21 -1.40 6.81
C ILE A 17 -5.82 -0.96 8.21
N MET A 18 -5.31 0.26 8.38
CA MET A 18 -4.95 0.75 9.70
C MET A 18 -6.16 0.80 10.62
N ASP A 19 -7.31 1.30 10.20
CA ASP A 19 -8.54 1.35 10.99
C ASP A 19 -9.01 -0.06 11.38
N ALA A 20 -8.89 -1.03 10.48
CA ALA A 20 -9.17 -2.44 10.82
C ALA A 20 -8.30 -2.97 11.97
N THR A 21 -7.05 -2.48 12.13
CA THR A 21 -6.19 -2.88 13.26
C THR A 21 -6.70 -2.38 14.62
N LYS A 22 -7.52 -1.33 14.69
CA LYS A 22 -8.06 -0.79 15.96
C LYS A 22 -8.96 -1.81 16.66
N GLY A 23 -9.76 -2.56 15.88
CA GLY A 23 -10.65 -3.60 16.40
C GLY A 23 -9.95 -4.92 16.72
N ASN A 24 -8.67 -5.08 16.37
CA ASN A 24 -7.92 -6.29 16.60
C ASN A 24 -7.05 -6.18 17.86
N ILE A 25 -7.25 -7.08 18.83
CA ILE A 25 -6.58 -7.06 20.15
C ILE A 25 -5.04 -7.12 20.03
N GLU A 26 -4.52 -7.87 19.06
CA GLU A 26 -3.09 -7.99 18.85
C GLU A 26 -2.54 -6.78 18.10
N GLN A 27 -3.16 -6.42 16.97
CA GLN A 27 -2.64 -5.37 16.10
C GLN A 27 -2.81 -3.97 16.65
N SER A 28 -3.82 -3.73 17.50
CA SER A 28 -3.96 -2.47 18.23
C SER A 28 -2.71 -2.14 19.08
N LYS A 29 -2.03 -3.16 19.61
CA LYS A 29 -0.75 -2.99 20.34
C LYS A 29 0.42 -2.67 19.42
N ASN A 30 0.34 -2.98 18.13
CA ASN A 30 1.41 -2.77 17.16
C ASN A 30 1.35 -1.38 16.50
N ARG A 31 0.41 -0.51 16.89
CA ARG A 31 0.23 0.85 16.37
C ARG A 31 1.15 1.93 17.00
N PHE A 32 2.09 1.54 17.85
CA PHE A 32 2.90 2.47 18.67
C PHE A 32 3.73 3.49 17.88
N PHE A 33 3.97 3.24 16.59
CA PHE A 33 4.77 4.09 15.70
C PHE A 33 3.91 5.10 14.92
N LEU A 34 2.58 5.00 15.00
CA LEU A 34 1.69 5.92 14.30
C LEU A 34 1.58 7.23 15.07
N GLU A 35 1.72 8.34 14.37
CA GLU A 35 1.39 9.67 14.88
C GLU A 35 0.03 10.09 14.32
N GLY A 36 -0.97 10.27 15.18
CA GLY A 36 -2.33 10.58 14.75
C GLY A 36 -3.00 9.44 13.96
N GLU A 37 -3.79 9.82 12.95
CA GLU A 37 -4.53 8.89 12.08
C GLU A 37 -4.12 9.13 10.62
N PRO A 38 -2.97 8.58 10.17
CA PRO A 38 -2.47 8.80 8.82
C PRO A 38 -3.45 8.24 7.78
N ARG A 39 -3.57 8.93 6.63
CA ARG A 39 -4.27 8.35 5.47
C ARG A 39 -3.46 7.21 4.83
N TYR A 40 -2.14 7.38 4.79
CA TYR A 40 -1.21 6.40 4.25
C TYR A 40 0.06 6.37 5.10
N ILE A 41 0.69 5.20 5.19
CA ILE A 41 2.05 5.05 5.72
C ILE A 41 2.94 4.35 4.70
N LEU A 42 4.23 4.72 4.71
CA LEU A 42 5.29 4.01 3.99
C LEU A 42 6.24 3.41 5.02
N ILE A 43 6.29 2.07 5.09
CA ILE A 43 7.22 1.34 5.94
C ILE A 43 8.49 1.10 5.12
N THR A 44 9.60 1.74 5.51
CA THR A 44 10.89 1.62 4.83
C THR A 44 11.85 0.82 5.70
N GLN A 45 12.44 -0.25 5.16
CA GLN A 45 13.45 -1.05 5.84
C GLN A 45 14.81 -0.90 5.17
N PHE A 46 15.85 -0.75 5.99
CA PHE A 46 17.24 -0.94 5.60
C PHE A 46 17.79 -2.21 6.25
N GLU A 47 18.66 -2.92 5.55
CA GLU A 47 19.30 -4.15 6.02
C GLU A 47 20.82 -4.05 5.80
N GLY A 48 21.59 -4.65 6.72
CA GLY A 48 23.04 -4.65 6.67
C GLY A 48 23.68 -5.03 8.00
N ASN A 49 25.01 -5.14 8.01
CA ASN A 49 25.77 -5.63 9.16
C ASN A 49 26.26 -4.52 10.12
N ASN A 50 25.94 -3.25 9.84
CA ASN A 50 26.38 -2.10 10.64
C ASN A 50 25.17 -1.25 11.03
N THR A 51 24.68 -1.45 12.26
CA THR A 51 23.49 -0.77 12.78
C THR A 51 23.63 0.75 12.79
N ASP A 52 24.80 1.29 13.17
CA ASP A 52 25.04 2.74 13.21
C ASP A 52 24.93 3.36 11.81
N ALA A 53 25.49 2.68 10.81
CA ALA A 53 25.39 3.13 9.42
C ALA A 53 23.95 3.08 8.89
N LEU A 54 23.18 2.04 9.26
CA LEU A 54 21.77 1.93 8.88
C LEU A 54 20.91 3.00 9.56
N GLN A 55 21.18 3.31 10.83
CA GLN A 55 20.48 4.36 11.56
C GLN A 55 20.76 5.74 10.93
N GLN A 56 22.03 6.08 10.66
CA GLN A 56 22.39 7.34 10.00
C GLN A 56 21.72 7.45 8.61
N LYS A 57 21.62 6.33 7.88
CA LYS A 57 20.94 6.27 6.58
C LYS A 57 19.44 6.58 6.72
N ALA A 58 18.77 6.02 7.72
CA ALA A 58 17.37 6.30 8.02
C ALA A 58 17.14 7.75 8.46
N GLU A 59 18.01 8.30 9.31
CA GLU A 59 17.97 9.69 9.76
C GLU A 59 18.10 10.65 8.58
N LYS A 60 19.09 10.44 7.71
CA LYS A 60 19.30 11.25 6.51
C LYS A 60 18.11 11.19 5.55
N LEU A 61 17.51 10.02 5.36
CA LEU A 61 16.29 9.89 4.56
C LEU A 61 15.15 10.72 5.19
N ALA A 62 14.92 10.58 6.49
CA ALA A 62 13.88 11.32 7.20
C ALA A 62 14.07 12.84 7.08
N GLU A 63 15.30 13.35 7.19
CA GLU A 63 15.62 14.76 6.97
C GLU A 63 15.26 15.25 5.55
N VAL A 64 15.60 14.45 4.53
CA VAL A 64 15.27 14.80 3.13
C VAL A 64 13.77 14.81 2.90
N LEU A 65 13.04 13.83 3.44
CA LEU A 65 11.58 13.78 3.32
C LEU A 65 10.91 14.96 4.05
N LYS A 66 11.38 15.30 5.25
CA LYS A 66 10.91 16.48 6.01
C LYS A 66 11.14 17.77 5.22
N LYS A 67 12.34 17.97 4.69
CA LYS A 67 12.70 19.16 3.92
C LYS A 67 11.86 19.32 2.64
N LYS A 68 11.42 18.20 2.05
CA LYS A 68 10.54 18.17 0.88
C LYS A 68 9.05 18.16 1.24
N GLU A 69 8.71 18.19 2.54
CA GLU A 69 7.33 18.15 3.05
C GLU A 69 6.54 16.92 2.56
N LEU A 70 7.22 15.78 2.41
CA LEU A 70 6.64 14.53 1.89
C LEU A 70 6.04 13.65 3.00
N GLY A 71 5.42 14.27 4.01
CA GLY A 71 4.88 13.60 5.18
C GLY A 71 4.89 14.51 6.40
N TYR A 72 4.27 14.04 7.49
CA TYR A 72 4.21 14.81 8.75
C TYR A 72 4.90 14.10 9.92
N ALA A 73 5.12 12.79 9.82
CA ALA A 73 5.72 11.95 10.86
C ALA A 73 6.76 11.01 10.26
N TYR A 74 7.86 10.79 10.99
CA TYR A 74 9.02 10.03 10.50
C TYR A 74 9.68 9.23 11.64
N PRO A 75 8.96 8.31 12.28
CA PRO A 75 9.51 7.48 13.35
C PRO A 75 10.62 6.59 12.81
N ILE A 76 11.73 6.52 13.55
CA ILE A 76 12.84 5.60 13.27
C ILE A 76 12.83 4.53 14.36
N ILE A 77 12.83 3.26 13.96
CA ILE A 77 12.60 2.12 14.84
C ILE A 77 13.80 1.16 14.72
N PRO A 78 14.89 1.40 15.46
CA PRO A 78 16.08 0.57 15.41
C PRO A 78 15.94 -0.75 16.18
N GLU A 79 15.02 -0.83 17.15
CA GLU A 79 14.89 -2.01 18.01
C GLU A 79 14.22 -3.18 17.27
N ALA A 80 14.88 -4.34 17.25
CA ALA A 80 14.45 -5.50 16.47
C ALA A 80 13.05 -6.01 16.86
N ASP A 81 12.69 -5.97 18.15
CA ASP A 81 11.37 -6.41 18.63
C ASP A 81 10.26 -5.46 18.15
N LYS A 82 10.50 -4.15 18.16
CA LYS A 82 9.57 -3.14 17.65
C LYS A 82 9.46 -3.23 16.13
N MET A 83 10.57 -3.39 15.43
CA MET A 83 10.59 -3.57 13.97
C MET A 83 9.77 -4.80 13.56
N LYS A 84 9.93 -5.92 14.27
CA LYS A 84 9.11 -7.12 14.04
C LYS A 84 7.62 -6.80 14.17
N ARG A 85 7.22 -6.04 15.20
CA ARG A 85 5.80 -5.67 15.44
C ARG A 85 5.22 -4.76 14.34
N VAL A 86 6.02 -3.85 13.77
CA VAL A 86 5.63 -3.07 12.59
C VAL A 86 5.32 -4.00 11.42
N TRP A 87 6.18 -4.98 11.17
CA TRP A 87 5.99 -5.97 10.12
C TRP A 87 4.83 -6.92 10.37
N ASP A 88 4.59 -7.32 11.62
CA ASP A 88 3.43 -8.13 11.99
C ASP A 88 2.13 -7.39 11.63
N LEU A 89 2.08 -6.05 11.82
CA LEU A 89 0.96 -5.21 11.39
C LEU A 89 0.81 -5.16 9.86
N ARG A 90 1.89 -4.90 9.09
CA ARG A 90 1.86 -4.93 7.60
C ARG A 90 1.33 -6.27 7.09
N LYS A 91 1.82 -7.38 7.64
CA LYS A 91 1.44 -8.75 7.23
C LYS A 91 -0.01 -9.08 7.56
N ALA A 92 -0.52 -8.59 8.69
CA ALA A 92 -1.92 -8.81 9.07
C ALA A 92 -2.92 -8.06 8.18
N GLY A 93 -2.46 -7.03 7.44
CA GLY A 93 -3.33 -6.08 6.74
C GLY A 93 -4.37 -6.71 5.82
N LEU A 94 -3.98 -7.63 4.93
CA LEU A 94 -4.93 -8.29 4.02
C LEU A 94 -5.97 -9.12 4.77
N GLY A 95 -5.55 -9.88 5.79
CA GLY A 95 -6.47 -10.69 6.60
C GLY A 95 -7.49 -9.84 7.36
N LEU A 96 -7.05 -8.68 7.87
CA LEU A 96 -7.94 -7.71 8.51
C LEU A 96 -8.92 -7.09 7.51
N LEU A 97 -8.46 -6.74 6.32
CA LEU A 97 -9.30 -6.21 5.25
C LEU A 97 -10.41 -7.20 4.87
N MET A 98 -10.06 -8.47 4.68
CA MET A 98 -11.04 -9.53 4.37
C MET A 98 -12.05 -9.77 5.51
N GLY A 99 -11.70 -9.37 6.74
CA GLY A 99 -12.55 -9.48 7.93
C GLY A 99 -13.57 -8.33 8.10
N LEU A 100 -13.56 -7.29 7.24
CA LEU A 100 -14.46 -6.14 7.37
C LEU A 100 -15.92 -6.44 7.02
N GLY A 101 -16.24 -7.61 6.47
CA GLY A 101 -17.62 -8.03 6.19
C GLY A 101 -18.25 -7.26 5.03
N GLU A 102 -19.56 -6.99 5.12
CA GLU A 102 -20.34 -6.37 4.03
C GLU A 102 -19.91 -4.93 3.75
N ASP A 103 -19.57 -4.18 4.80
CA ASP A 103 -19.12 -2.79 4.72
C ASP A 103 -17.72 -2.64 4.10
N GLY A 104 -16.99 -3.75 3.90
CA GLY A 104 -15.64 -3.79 3.34
C GLY A 104 -15.51 -4.61 2.06
N ARG A 105 -16.61 -4.87 1.33
CA ARG A 105 -16.59 -5.69 0.10
C ARG A 105 -15.66 -5.11 -0.95
N SER A 106 -14.47 -5.70 -1.07
CA SER A 106 -13.46 -5.32 -2.04
C SER A 106 -13.02 -6.55 -2.85
N PRO A 107 -13.77 -6.93 -3.90
CA PRO A 107 -13.49 -8.12 -4.68
C PRO A 107 -12.09 -8.08 -5.32
N SER A 108 -11.45 -9.24 -5.41
CA SER A 108 -10.15 -9.41 -6.05
C SER A 108 -10.29 -9.42 -7.57
N PHE A 109 -10.33 -8.25 -8.21
CA PHE A 109 -10.29 -8.13 -9.68
C PHE A 109 -9.18 -7.20 -10.20
N CYS A 110 -8.52 -6.46 -9.30
CA CYS A 110 -7.39 -5.57 -9.56
C CYS A 110 -6.25 -5.86 -8.56
N GLU A 111 -5.92 -7.14 -8.36
CA GLU A 111 -4.78 -7.52 -7.53
C GLU A 111 -3.45 -7.27 -8.27
N ALA A 112 -2.39 -6.91 -7.54
CA ALA A 112 -0.99 -7.07 -7.97
C ALA A 112 -0.62 -6.46 -9.35
N THR A 113 -1.14 -5.28 -9.69
CA THR A 113 -0.65 -4.55 -10.86
C THR A 113 0.75 -3.99 -10.59
N ALA A 114 1.65 -4.08 -11.55
CA ALA A 114 3.01 -3.55 -11.40
C ALA A 114 3.36 -2.57 -12.51
N VAL A 115 3.94 -1.42 -12.16
CA VAL A 115 4.48 -0.42 -13.09
C VAL A 115 5.89 -0.01 -12.67
N ARG A 116 6.62 0.75 -13.50
CA ARG A 116 7.94 1.26 -13.08
C ARG A 116 7.76 2.20 -11.89
N VAL A 117 8.65 2.11 -10.90
CA VAL A 117 8.60 2.93 -9.67
C VAL A 117 8.51 4.43 -9.97
N GLN A 118 9.22 4.90 -11.01
CA GLN A 118 9.21 6.30 -11.43
C GLN A 118 7.85 6.77 -11.99
N ASP A 119 7.03 5.84 -12.47
CA ASP A 119 5.71 6.11 -13.05
C ASP A 119 4.58 6.04 -12.02
N LEU A 120 4.83 5.43 -10.83
CA LEU A 120 3.83 5.24 -9.78
C LEU A 120 3.01 6.50 -9.45
N PRO A 121 3.59 7.71 -9.30
CA PRO A 121 2.80 8.89 -8.94
C PRO A 121 1.73 9.24 -9.98
N GLU A 122 2.07 9.20 -11.27
CA GLU A 122 1.09 9.50 -12.33
C GLU A 122 0.14 8.31 -12.55
N TYR A 123 0.61 7.06 -12.45
CA TYR A 123 -0.24 5.87 -12.51
C TYR A 123 -1.33 5.90 -11.43
N VAL A 124 -0.96 6.17 -10.17
CA VAL A 124 -1.92 6.25 -9.05
C VAL A 124 -2.92 7.38 -9.27
N LYS A 125 -2.47 8.54 -9.72
CA LYS A 125 -3.35 9.68 -10.02
C LYS A 125 -4.36 9.39 -11.13
N GLU A 126 -3.96 8.70 -12.18
CA GLU A 126 -4.90 8.28 -13.24
C GLU A 126 -5.80 7.13 -12.79
N PHE A 127 -5.30 6.22 -11.95
CA PHE A 127 -6.12 5.18 -11.32
C PHE A 127 -7.21 5.79 -10.42
N GLU A 128 -6.88 6.81 -9.61
CA GLU A 128 -7.84 7.56 -8.81
C GLU A 128 -8.95 8.20 -9.67
N GLN A 129 -8.63 8.68 -10.88
CA GLN A 129 -9.65 9.19 -11.80
C GLN A 129 -10.64 8.11 -12.28
N ILE A 130 -10.18 6.86 -12.43
CA ILE A 130 -11.06 5.72 -12.71
C ILE A 130 -11.99 5.47 -11.52
N LEU A 131 -11.45 5.50 -10.29
CA LEU A 131 -12.26 5.36 -9.08
C LEU A 131 -13.33 6.46 -8.98
N ASP A 132 -12.95 7.71 -9.21
CA ASP A 132 -13.85 8.88 -9.19
C ASP A 132 -14.95 8.76 -10.26
N LYS A 133 -14.59 8.37 -11.49
CA LYS A 133 -15.54 8.15 -12.59
C LYS A 133 -16.63 7.15 -12.21
N HIS A 134 -16.26 6.15 -11.42
CA HIS A 134 -17.15 5.08 -10.99
C HIS A 134 -17.78 5.34 -9.62
N ASP A 135 -17.52 6.47 -8.95
CA ASP A 135 -18.01 6.75 -7.59
C ASP A 135 -17.70 5.60 -6.64
N THR A 136 -16.42 5.27 -6.52
CA THR A 136 -15.91 4.20 -5.65
C THR A 136 -14.60 4.60 -5.02
N HIS A 137 -14.23 3.91 -3.94
CA HIS A 137 -12.94 4.04 -3.30
C HIS A 137 -12.17 2.73 -3.43
N CYS A 138 -10.89 2.75 -3.08
CA CYS A 138 -9.99 1.61 -3.18
C CYS A 138 -9.12 1.54 -1.93
N VAL A 139 -8.83 0.32 -1.47
CA VAL A 139 -7.78 0.11 -0.49
C VAL A 139 -6.44 -0.02 -1.21
N PHE A 140 -5.47 0.79 -0.80
CA PHE A 140 -4.10 0.73 -1.30
C PHE A 140 -3.18 -0.05 -0.34
N TYR A 141 -2.49 -1.03 -0.88
CA TYR A 141 -1.59 -1.91 -0.14
C TYR A 141 -0.51 -2.34 -1.14
N ALA A 142 0.77 -2.08 -0.92
CA ALA A 142 1.72 -2.16 -2.03
C ALA A 142 3.15 -2.48 -1.61
N HIS A 143 3.85 -3.24 -2.47
CA HIS A 143 5.30 -3.32 -2.51
C HIS A 143 5.86 -2.14 -3.33
N ALA A 144 5.76 -0.94 -2.76
CA ALA A 144 6.04 0.33 -3.45
C ALA A 144 7.49 0.43 -4.00
N SER A 145 8.48 -0.18 -3.34
CA SER A 145 9.87 -0.16 -3.82
C SER A 145 10.09 -0.89 -5.13
N VAL A 146 9.21 -1.82 -5.50
CA VAL A 146 9.29 -2.60 -6.76
C VAL A 146 8.18 -2.25 -7.74
N GLY A 147 7.34 -1.26 -7.42
CA GLY A 147 6.31 -0.77 -8.33
C GLY A 147 5.04 -1.60 -8.37
N GLU A 148 4.87 -2.55 -7.44
CA GLU A 148 3.71 -3.42 -7.37
C GLU A 148 2.67 -2.90 -6.37
N LEU A 149 1.42 -2.84 -6.82
CA LEU A 149 0.27 -2.30 -6.12
C LEU A 149 -0.81 -3.39 -6.01
N HIS A 150 -1.22 -3.73 -4.78
CA HIS A 150 -2.45 -4.46 -4.52
C HIS A 150 -3.57 -3.44 -4.34
N LEU A 151 -4.44 -3.36 -5.34
CA LEU A 151 -5.53 -2.39 -5.38
C LEU A 151 -6.85 -3.14 -5.17
N ARG A 152 -7.64 -2.66 -4.21
CA ARG A 152 -8.89 -3.30 -3.82
C ARG A 152 -10.04 -2.30 -3.92
N PRO A 153 -10.56 -2.03 -5.13
CA PRO A 153 -11.77 -1.22 -5.29
C PRO A 153 -12.96 -1.82 -4.55
N GLN A 154 -13.72 -0.98 -3.87
CA GLN A 154 -14.85 -1.38 -3.06
C GLN A 154 -16.13 -1.44 -3.90
N ILE A 155 -16.56 -2.65 -4.28
CA ILE A 155 -17.69 -2.84 -5.20
C ILE A 155 -18.56 -4.00 -4.71
N ASP A 156 -19.87 -3.74 -4.65
CA ASP A 156 -20.86 -4.78 -4.38
C ASP A 156 -21.19 -5.62 -5.63
N ILE A 157 -20.43 -6.69 -5.83
CA ILE A 157 -20.57 -7.59 -6.98
C ILE A 157 -21.76 -8.56 -6.89
N PHE A 158 -22.55 -8.50 -5.80
CA PHE A 158 -23.78 -9.30 -5.69
C PHE A 158 -24.95 -8.68 -6.45
N SER A 159 -24.85 -7.40 -6.83
CA SER A 159 -25.81 -6.71 -7.69
C SER A 159 -25.39 -6.80 -9.17
N GLU A 160 -26.35 -6.85 -10.08
CA GLU A 160 -26.07 -6.81 -11.53
C GLU A 160 -25.34 -5.53 -11.94
N ALA A 161 -25.73 -4.39 -11.35
CA ALA A 161 -25.08 -3.11 -11.57
C ALA A 161 -23.61 -3.12 -11.09
N GLY A 162 -23.33 -3.63 -9.90
CA GLY A 162 -21.97 -3.72 -9.38
C GLY A 162 -21.10 -4.71 -10.14
N LEU A 163 -21.66 -5.83 -10.62
CA LEU A 163 -20.95 -6.76 -11.49
C LEU A 163 -20.56 -6.11 -12.84
N ASN A 164 -21.48 -5.34 -13.44
CA ASN A 164 -21.18 -4.62 -14.68
C ASN A 164 -20.16 -3.50 -14.46
N LYS A 165 -20.26 -2.75 -13.35
CA LYS A 165 -19.29 -1.74 -12.92
C LYS A 165 -17.88 -2.35 -12.81
N MET A 166 -17.76 -3.49 -12.11
CA MET A 166 -16.49 -4.19 -11.94
C MET A 166 -15.85 -4.60 -13.28
N LYS A 167 -16.64 -5.12 -14.24
CA LYS A 167 -16.13 -5.48 -15.57
C LYS A 167 -15.59 -4.28 -16.34
N VAL A 168 -16.36 -3.19 -16.39
CA VAL A 168 -15.93 -1.95 -17.08
C VAL A 168 -14.65 -1.39 -16.44
N MET A 169 -14.59 -1.37 -15.11
CA MET A 169 -13.39 -0.94 -14.40
C MET A 169 -12.19 -1.85 -14.69
N ALA A 170 -12.38 -3.17 -14.75
CA ALA A 170 -11.30 -4.11 -15.06
C ALA A 170 -10.68 -3.82 -16.44
N ASP A 171 -11.50 -3.53 -17.45
CA ASP A 171 -11.02 -3.16 -18.80
C ASP A 171 -10.24 -1.83 -18.77
N GLU A 172 -10.78 -0.81 -18.09
CA GLU A 172 -10.12 0.50 -17.97
C GLU A 172 -8.79 0.43 -17.23
N ILE A 173 -8.71 -0.40 -16.19
CA ILE A 173 -7.49 -0.66 -15.44
C ILE A 173 -6.47 -1.40 -16.32
N ALA A 174 -6.91 -2.37 -17.13
CA ALA A 174 -6.03 -3.06 -18.06
C ALA A 174 -5.45 -2.13 -19.13
N ASP A 175 -6.26 -1.22 -19.66
CA ASP A 175 -5.81 -0.17 -20.57
C ASP A 175 -4.80 0.76 -19.88
N LEU A 176 -5.05 1.14 -18.62
CA LEU A 176 -4.14 1.97 -17.84
C LEU A 176 -2.79 1.27 -17.60
N VAL A 177 -2.80 0.02 -17.14
CA VAL A 177 -1.59 -0.78 -16.93
C VAL A 177 -0.79 -0.88 -18.24
N THR A 178 -1.48 -1.13 -19.36
CA THR A 178 -0.86 -1.18 -20.69
C THR A 178 -0.22 0.16 -21.07
N LYS A 179 -0.90 1.29 -20.84
CA LYS A 179 -0.36 2.64 -21.10
C LYS A 179 0.97 2.88 -20.38
N TYR A 180 1.15 2.33 -19.18
CA TYR A 180 2.39 2.45 -18.41
C TYR A 180 3.40 1.32 -18.65
N ASN A 181 3.15 0.43 -19.64
CA ASN A 181 3.95 -0.77 -19.90
C ASN A 181 4.10 -1.65 -18.64
N GLY A 182 3.04 -1.73 -17.84
CA GLY A 182 3.00 -2.51 -16.62
C GLY A 182 2.64 -3.97 -16.82
N SER A 183 2.54 -4.70 -15.71
CA SER A 183 1.99 -6.05 -15.63
C SER A 183 0.64 -6.02 -14.93
N LEU A 184 -0.32 -6.77 -15.47
CA LEU A 184 -1.60 -7.04 -14.81
C LEU A 184 -1.48 -8.05 -13.66
N SER A 185 -0.40 -8.81 -13.63
CA SER A 185 -0.12 -9.80 -12.57
C SER A 185 1.38 -9.78 -12.27
N GLY A 186 1.77 -9.05 -11.23
CA GLY A 186 3.16 -8.94 -10.78
C GLY A 186 3.62 -10.19 -10.04
N GLU A 187 2.98 -10.49 -8.90
CA GLU A 187 3.36 -11.62 -8.03
C GLU A 187 2.44 -12.84 -8.10
N HIS A 188 1.15 -12.68 -8.42
CA HIS A 188 0.15 -13.75 -8.26
C HIS A 188 0.08 -14.73 -9.45
N GLY A 189 0.59 -14.35 -10.61
CA GLY A 189 0.43 -15.08 -11.87
C GLY A 189 -1.02 -15.08 -12.38
N ASP A 190 -1.26 -15.71 -13.53
CA ASP A 190 -2.57 -15.66 -14.21
C ASP A 190 -3.54 -16.76 -13.73
N GLY A 191 -3.07 -17.70 -12.90
CA GLY A 191 -3.86 -18.85 -12.48
C GLY A 191 -4.41 -19.71 -13.65
N ARG A 192 -5.36 -20.59 -13.34
CA ARG A 192 -6.18 -21.37 -14.28
C ARG A 192 -7.54 -21.68 -13.67
#